data_AF-A0A930KLN0-F1
#
_entry.id   AF-A0A930KLN0-F1
#
_cell.length_a   1.000
_cell.length_b   1.000
_cell.length_c   1.000
_cell.angle_alpha   90.00
_cell.angle_beta   90.00
_cell.angle_gamma   90.00
#
_symmetry.space_group_name_H-M   'P 1'
#
loop_
_entity.id
_entity.type
_entity.pdbx_description
1 polymer ?
#
loop_
_entity_poly.entity_id
_entity_poly.type
_entity_poly.pdbx_seq_one_letter_code
_entity_poly.pdbx_strand_id
1 'polypeptide(L)' 'LDELPENARKYVLKLEEISGCRISAIGVGPDRDQTIVVRDLINED' A
#
# COMPACT_ATOMS: atom_id res chain seq x y z
N LEU A 1 1.92 2.34 5.71
CA LEU A 1 0.60 1.70 5.97
C LEU A 1 -0.19 2.40 7.06
N ASP A 2 0.48 2.94 8.09
CA ASP A 2 -0.16 3.52 9.27
C ASP A 2 -1.02 4.77 9.00
N GLU A 3 -0.81 5.42 7.86
CA GLU A 3 -1.63 6.53 7.37
C GLU A 3 -3.06 6.12 6.95
N LEU A 4 -3.29 4.83 6.70
CA LEU A 4 -4.62 4.32 6.34
C LEU A 4 -5.47 4.01 7.57
N PRO A 5 -6.80 4.16 7.50
CA PRO A 5 -7.72 3.64 8.51
C PRO A 5 -7.55 2.13 8.71
N GLU A 6 -7.86 1.64 9.91
CA GLU A 6 -7.62 0.23 10.28
C GLU A 6 -8.23 -0.79 9.31
N ASN A 7 -9.48 -0.57 8.89
CA ASN A 7 -10.15 -1.49 7.97
C ASN A 7 -9.51 -1.49 6.57
N ALA A 8 -8.99 -0.34 6.12
CA ALA A 8 -8.26 -0.25 4.86
C ALA A 8 -6.91 -0.99 4.95
N ARG A 9 -6.20 -0.89 6.08
CA ARG A 9 -4.98 -1.68 6.32
C ARG A 9 -5.27 -3.18 6.27
N LYS A 10 -6.32 -3.64 6.98
CA LYS A 10 -6.73 -5.06 6.96
C LYS A 10 -7.07 -5.55 5.55
N TYR A 11 -7.74 -4.72 4.75
CA TYR A 11 -8.06 -5.04 3.36
C TYR A 11 -6.80 -5.21 2.50
N VAL A 12 -5.85 -4.28 2.61
CA VAL A 12 -4.57 -4.35 1.88
C VAL A 12 -3.78 -5.61 2.26
N LEU A 13 -3.67 -5.92 3.55
CA LEU A 13 -2.98 -7.14 4.01
C LEU A 13 -3.66 -8.41 3.47
N LYS A 14 -5.00 -8.42 3.39
CA LYS A 14 -5.71 -9.56 2.81
C LYS A 14 -5.46 -9.70 1.31
N LEU A 15 -5.34 -8.59 0.57
CA LEU A 15 -4.97 -8.62 -0.84
C LEU A 15 -3.55 -9.14 -1.07
N GLU A 16 -2.59 -8.77 -0.22
CA GLU A 16 -1.22 -9.34 -0.27
C GLU A 16 -1.26 -10.85 -0.05
N GLU A 17 -2.01 -11.34 0.95
CA GLU A 17 -2.19 -12.78 1.21
C GLU A 17 -2.77 -13.53 0.01
N ILE A 18 -3.81 -12.98 -0.62
CA ILE A 18 -4.50 -13.61 -1.77
C ILE A 18 -3.62 -13.57 -3.03
N SER A 19 -2.95 -12.46 -3.28
CA SER A 19 -2.14 -12.28 -4.49
C SER A 19 -0.77 -12.95 -4.40
N GLY A 20 -0.28 -13.24 -3.19
CA GLY A 20 1.08 -13.74 -2.96
C GLY A 20 2.17 -12.69 -3.24
N CYS A 21 1.78 -11.41 -3.38
CA CYS A 21 2.66 -10.32 -3.75
C CYS A 21 2.58 -9.17 -2.75
N ARG A 22 3.69 -8.45 -2.57
CA ARG A 22 3.72 -7.22 -1.76
C ARG A 22 3.05 -6.05 -2.49
N ILE A 23 2.35 -5.20 -1.74
CA ILE A 23 1.84 -3.91 -2.17
C ILE A 23 2.82 -2.83 -1.72
N SER A 24 3.39 -2.09 -2.67
CA SER A 24 4.45 -1.12 -2.38
C SER A 24 3.96 0.34 -2.43
N ALA A 25 2.84 0.61 -3.09
CA ALA A 25 2.25 1.95 -3.19
C ALA A 25 0.71 1.87 -3.22
N ILE A 26 0.04 2.89 -2.68
CA ILE A 26 -1.42 2.95 -2.59
C ILE A 26 -1.88 4.37 -2.97
N GLY A 27 -2.59 4.50 -4.09
CA GLY A 27 -3.22 5.76 -4.49
C GLY A 27 -4.45 6.06 -3.63
N VAL A 28 -4.48 7.24 -3.01
CA VAL A 28 -5.56 7.70 -2.12
C VAL A 28 -6.30 8.91 -2.66
N GLY A 29 -5.99 9.34 -3.89
CA GLY A 29 -6.70 10.40 -4.59
C GLY A 29 -6.21 10.55 -6.04
N PRO A 30 -6.76 11.52 -6.80
CA PRO A 30 -6.45 11.72 -8.22
C PRO A 30 -5.05 12.30 -8.48
N ASP A 31 -4.47 13.04 -7.54
CA ASP A 31 -3.18 13.73 -7.76
C ASP A 31 -1.99 12.79 -7.54
N ARG A 32 -0.85 13.10 -8.18
CA ARG A 32 0.34 12.24 -8.16
C ARG A 32 0.94 12.08 -6.76
N ASP A 33 0.91 13.14 -5.97
CA ASP A 33 1.39 13.20 -4.60
C ASP A 33 0.43 12.52 -3.61
N GLN A 34 -0.81 12.22 -4.02
CA GLN A 34 -1.79 11.47 -3.23
C GLN A 34 -1.56 9.96 -3.35
N THR A 35 -0.31 9.54 -3.14
CA THR A 35 0.11 8.14 -3.12
C THR A 35 0.87 7.87 -1.84
N ILE A 36 0.39 6.93 -1.04
CA ILE A 36 1.11 6.43 0.13
C ILE A 36 2.14 5.43 -0.36
N VAL A 37 3.42 5.74 -0.13
CA VAL A 37 4.54 4.80 -0.36
C VAL A 37 4.65 3.90 0.86
N VAL A 38 4.42 2.60 0.67
CA VAL A 38 4.48 1.59 1.74
C VAL A 38 5.86 0.97 1.82
N ARG A 39 6.49 0.74 0.67
CA ARG A 39 7.82 0.15 0.50
C ARG A 39 8.49 0.76 -0.72
N ASP A 40 9.81 0.84 -0.73
CA ASP A 40 10.53 1.31 -1.92
C ASP A 40 10.31 0.34 -3.11
N LEU A 41 10.20 0.92 -4.31
CA LEU A 41 9.93 0.19 -5.55
C LEU A 41 11.20 -0.32 -6.23
N ILE A 42 12.32 0.37 -6.03
CA ILE A 42 13.59 0.15 -6.75
C ILE A 42 14.65 -0.39 -5.81
N ASN A 43 14.67 0.09 -4.57
CA ASN A 43 15.63 -0.34 -3.56
C ASN A 43 15.05 -1.50 -2.73
N GLU A 44 15.92 -2.41 -2.31
CA GLU A 44 15.58 -3.39 -1.28
C GLU A 44 15.76 -2.74 0.10
N ASP A 45 14.83 -3.01 1.02
CA ASP A 45 14.88 -2.58 2.43
C ASP A 45 15.96 -3.35 3.22
#